data_AF-E5LLK0-F1
#
_entry.id   AF-E5LLK0-F1
#
_cell.length_a   1.000
_cell.length_b   1.000
_cell.length_c   1.000
_cell.angle_alpha   90.00
_cell.angle_beta   90.00
_cell.angle_gamma   90.00
#
_symmetry.space_group_name_H-M   'P 1'
#
loop_
_entity.id
_entity.type
_entity.pdbx_description
1 polymer ?
#
loop_
_entity_poly.entity_id
_entity_poly.type
_entity_poly.pdbx_seq_one_letter_code
_entity_poly.pdbx_strand_id
1 'polypeptide(L)'
;INGGGKVNDITKEDIIELVNIKGQDYLFYPAFPIHVAMIRGTYADESGNISFEKEVSPLEGTSVCQAVKNSGGIVIVQVERVVKAGTLDPRLVKVPGIYVDYVVVADSADHQQTLDCEYDPTLSGEKRMPDVAPEPLPLSAKKIIGRRGAMELEKDVAVNLGVGAPEYVASVANEEGIGDFMTLTVEGGAVGGVPAGGIRFGSAYNADALLDQGY
;
A
#
# COMPACT_ATOMS: atom_id res chain seq x y z
N ILE A 1 -22.15 6.59 22.63
CA ILE A 1 -20.75 7.03 22.68
C ILE A 1 -19.98 6.14 21.72
N ASN A 2 -19.35 6.69 20.69
CA ASN A 2 -18.80 5.94 19.54
C ASN A 2 -17.47 5.23 19.86
N GLY A 3 -17.25 4.82 21.11
CA GLY A 3 -16.09 4.04 21.57
C GLY A 3 -14.74 4.75 21.58
N GLY A 4 -14.53 5.82 20.80
CA GLY A 4 -13.24 6.53 20.74
C GLY A 4 -12.09 5.64 20.26
N GLY A 5 -12.36 4.76 19.29
CA GLY A 5 -11.38 3.79 18.78
C GLY A 5 -11.19 2.53 19.64
N LYS A 6 -11.89 2.41 20.78
CA LYS A 6 -11.80 1.23 21.66
C LYS A 6 -12.53 0.04 21.03
N VAL A 7 -11.79 -1.03 20.78
CA VAL A 7 -12.30 -2.23 20.09
C VAL A 7 -13.00 -3.22 21.04
N ASN A 8 -12.75 -3.13 22.36
CA ASN A 8 -13.36 -4.01 23.36
C ASN A 8 -13.64 -3.29 24.69
N ASP A 9 -14.39 -3.96 25.56
CA ASP A 9 -14.81 -3.42 26.85
C ASP A 9 -13.69 -3.31 27.89
N ILE A 10 -12.52 -3.90 27.66
CA ILE A 10 -11.42 -3.91 28.64
C ILE A 10 -10.61 -2.62 28.53
N THR A 11 -10.47 -2.06 27.32
CA THR A 11 -9.82 -0.76 27.10
C THR A 11 -10.70 0.35 27.67
N LYS A 12 -10.25 0.98 28.77
CA LYS A 12 -10.98 2.07 29.43
C LYS A 12 -10.39 3.45 29.16
N GLU A 13 -9.09 3.54 28.94
CA GLU A 13 -8.38 4.79 28.65
C GLU A 13 -8.97 5.50 27.41
N ASP A 14 -9.11 6.82 27.49
CA ASP A 14 -9.47 7.67 26.35
C ASP A 14 -8.19 8.06 25.62
N ILE A 15 -8.05 7.57 24.38
CA ILE A 15 -6.84 7.73 23.56
C ILE A 15 -7.06 8.69 22.38
N ILE A 16 -8.26 9.24 22.23
CA ILE A 16 -8.61 10.22 21.18
C ILE A 16 -9.37 11.36 21.83
N GLU A 17 -8.99 12.59 21.51
CA GLU A 17 -9.61 13.79 22.05
C GLU A 17 -10.36 14.56 20.95
N LEU A 18 -11.55 15.10 21.27
CA LEU A 18 -12.23 16.06 20.39
C LEU A 18 -11.67 17.46 20.70
N VAL A 19 -11.05 18.10 19.72
CA VAL A 19 -10.48 19.44 19.86
C VAL A 19 -11.16 20.40 18.89
N ASN A 20 -11.42 21.63 19.34
CA ASN A 20 -11.97 22.67 18.47
C ASN A 20 -10.86 23.61 18.01
N ILE A 21 -10.68 23.73 16.69
CA ILE A 21 -9.70 24.64 16.08
C ILE A 21 -10.47 25.59 15.17
N LYS A 22 -10.52 26.87 15.56
CA LYS A 22 -11.20 27.95 14.81
C LYS A 22 -12.68 27.64 14.49
N GLY A 23 -13.40 27.02 15.42
CA GLY A 23 -14.82 26.71 15.26
C GLY A 23 -15.10 25.42 14.47
N GLN A 24 -14.06 24.65 14.12
CA GLN A 24 -14.20 23.32 13.52
C GLN A 24 -13.71 22.26 14.50
N ASP A 25 -14.45 21.17 14.59
CA ASP A 25 -14.11 20.04 15.44
C ASP A 25 -13.15 19.09 14.70
N TYR A 26 -12.12 18.66 15.40
CA TYR A 26 -11.12 17.70 14.96
C TYR A 26 -10.94 16.61 16.00
N LEU A 27 -10.48 15.44 15.55
CA LEU A 27 -10.02 14.39 16.44
C LEU A 27 -8.49 14.48 16.57
N PHE A 28 -8.01 14.62 17.80
CA PHE A 28 -6.60 14.57 18.13
C PHE A 28 -6.23 13.13 18.50
N TYR A 29 -5.24 12.60 17.78
CA TYR A 29 -4.64 11.28 18.00
C TYR A 29 -3.23 11.50 18.58
N PRO A 30 -3.00 11.25 19.87
CA PRO A 30 -1.68 11.38 20.47
C PRO A 30 -0.69 10.38 19.85
N ALA A 31 0.51 10.86 19.52
CA ALA A 31 1.61 9.98 19.14
C ALA A 31 2.13 9.21 20.36
N PHE A 32 2.68 8.02 20.13
CA PHE A 32 3.29 7.18 21.16
C PHE A 32 4.63 6.61 20.67
N PRO A 33 5.57 6.29 21.56
CA PRO A 33 6.88 5.77 21.16
C PRO A 33 6.75 4.37 20.55
N ILE A 34 7.51 4.12 19.49
CA ILE A 34 7.61 2.80 18.84
C ILE A 34 9.01 2.25 19.08
N HIS A 35 9.12 1.12 19.75
CA HIS A 35 10.43 0.62 20.19
C HIS A 35 11.08 -0.39 19.23
N VAL A 36 10.26 -1.06 18.42
CA VAL A 36 10.72 -2.08 17.48
C VAL A 36 9.90 -1.97 16.20
N ALA A 37 10.56 -1.97 15.05
CA ALA A 37 9.92 -2.20 13.76
C ALA A 37 10.50 -3.43 13.08
N MET A 38 9.60 -4.23 12.51
CA MET A 38 9.94 -5.30 11.58
C MET A 38 9.34 -4.92 10.24
N ILE A 39 10.20 -4.63 9.27
CA ILE A 39 9.79 -4.27 7.91
C ILE A 39 10.44 -5.21 6.90
N ARG A 40 9.99 -5.11 5.65
CA ARG A 40 10.54 -5.85 4.52
C ARG A 40 10.95 -4.87 3.43
N GLY A 41 12.06 -5.18 2.76
CA GLY A 41 12.41 -4.63 1.46
C GLY A 41 12.96 -5.73 0.56
N THR A 42 13.29 -5.37 -0.68
CA THR A 42 13.78 -6.33 -1.67
C THR A 42 15.26 -6.63 -1.47
N TYR A 43 16.10 -5.59 -1.46
CA TYR A 43 17.56 -5.73 -1.29
C TYR A 43 18.08 -4.83 -0.19
N ALA A 44 19.10 -5.30 0.53
CA ALA A 44 19.94 -4.46 1.35
C ALA A 44 21.33 -4.33 0.70
N ASP A 45 21.95 -3.16 0.72
CA ASP A 45 23.39 -3.08 0.47
C ASP A 45 24.20 -3.31 1.77
N GLU A 46 25.51 -3.55 1.63
CA GLU A 46 26.43 -3.71 2.78
C GLU A 46 26.50 -2.47 3.70
N SER A 47 25.95 -1.33 3.28
CA SER A 47 25.82 -0.10 4.09
C SER A 47 24.45 0.02 4.79
N GLY A 48 23.58 -0.97 4.63
CA GLY A 48 22.26 -1.05 5.24
C GLY A 48 21.15 -0.32 4.48
N ASN A 49 21.42 0.25 3.30
CA ASN A 49 20.38 0.89 2.49
C ASN A 49 19.43 -0.18 1.92
N ILE A 50 18.13 0.08 1.99
CA ILE A 50 17.10 -0.86 1.55
C ILE A 50 16.33 -0.31 0.36
N SER A 51 16.26 -1.11 -0.69
CA SER A 51 15.48 -0.86 -1.90
C SER A 51 14.29 -1.82 -2.03
N PHE A 52 13.27 -1.41 -2.80
CA PHE A 52 11.95 -2.03 -2.84
C PHE A 52 11.54 -2.48 -4.24
N GLU A 53 12.50 -2.89 -5.08
CA GLU A 53 12.29 -3.12 -6.52
C GLU A 53 11.23 -4.17 -6.84
N LYS A 54 11.04 -5.17 -5.97
CA LYS A 54 10.06 -6.24 -6.18
C LYS A 54 8.83 -6.08 -5.30
N GLU A 55 8.79 -5.11 -4.39
CA GLU A 55 7.64 -4.93 -3.52
C GLU A 55 6.49 -4.26 -4.30
N VAL A 56 5.24 -4.54 -3.92
CA VAL A 56 4.07 -3.91 -4.55
C VAL A 56 3.98 -2.40 -4.23
N SER A 57 4.59 -2.00 -3.12
CA SER A 57 4.71 -0.61 -2.68
C SER A 57 5.75 -0.52 -1.55
N PRO A 58 6.43 0.63 -1.37
CA PRO A 58 7.21 0.91 -0.18
C PRO A 58 6.41 0.97 1.13
N LEU A 59 5.09 1.13 1.05
CA LEU A 59 4.19 1.34 2.19
C LEU A 59 4.76 2.42 3.13
N GLU A 60 4.77 2.18 4.43
CA GLU A 60 5.29 3.13 5.42
C GLU A 60 6.74 2.86 5.84
N GLY A 61 7.53 2.19 4.98
CA GLY A 61 8.89 1.74 5.33
C GLY A 61 9.76 2.84 5.93
N THR A 62 9.85 4.00 5.28
CA THR A 62 10.66 5.14 5.75
C THR A 62 10.17 5.69 7.10
N SER A 63 8.88 5.94 7.20
CA SER A 63 8.29 6.70 8.30
C SER A 63 8.20 5.86 9.59
N VAL A 64 7.93 4.56 9.48
CA VAL A 64 8.02 3.60 10.59
C VAL A 64 9.44 3.55 11.14
N CYS A 65 10.45 3.44 10.27
CA CYS A 65 11.84 3.41 10.69
C CYS A 65 12.23 4.72 11.43
N GLN A 66 11.83 5.87 10.91
CA GLN A 66 12.06 7.16 11.56
C GLN A 66 11.38 7.26 12.94
N ALA A 67 10.12 6.83 13.05
CA ALA A 67 9.38 6.83 14.31
C ALA A 67 10.09 5.97 15.38
N VAL A 68 10.62 4.82 14.96
CA VAL A 68 11.39 3.93 15.83
C VAL A 68 12.71 4.55 16.27
N LYS A 69 13.50 5.11 15.35
CA LYS A 69 14.79 5.72 15.71
C LYS A 69 14.61 6.95 16.59
N ASN A 70 13.58 7.76 16.34
CA ASN A 70 13.23 8.90 17.19
C ASN A 70 12.77 8.48 18.60
N SER A 71 12.33 7.24 18.76
CA SER A 71 11.97 6.65 20.06
C SER A 71 13.13 5.89 20.72
N GLY A 72 14.33 5.89 20.12
CA GLY A 72 15.49 5.14 20.61
C GLY A 72 15.38 3.62 20.42
N GLY A 73 14.47 3.17 19.55
CA GLY A 73 14.22 1.76 19.27
C GLY A 73 15.13 1.14 18.20
N ILE A 74 14.78 -0.08 17.80
CA ILE A 74 15.50 -0.88 16.81
C ILE A 74 14.66 -1.23 15.58
N VAL A 75 15.30 -1.21 14.41
CA VAL A 75 14.69 -1.58 13.13
C VAL A 75 15.32 -2.86 12.60
N ILE A 76 14.48 -3.83 12.30
CA ILE A 76 14.85 -5.12 11.72
C ILE A 76 14.23 -5.18 10.32
N VAL A 77 15.05 -5.41 9.29
CA VAL A 77 14.61 -5.45 7.90
C VAL A 77 14.85 -6.83 7.31
N GLN A 78 13.77 -7.51 6.91
CA GLN A 78 13.84 -8.72 6.10
C GLN A 78 14.12 -8.34 4.63
N VAL A 79 15.06 -9.04 3.99
CA VAL A 79 15.41 -8.85 2.57
C VAL A 79 15.64 -10.17 1.84
N GLU A 80 15.53 -10.15 0.50
CA GLU A 80 15.83 -11.32 -0.35
C GLU A 80 17.34 -11.59 -0.41
N ARG A 81 18.14 -10.53 -0.47
CA ARG A 81 19.60 -10.65 -0.58
C ARG A 81 20.31 -9.38 -0.11
N VAL A 82 21.56 -9.56 0.28
CA VAL A 82 22.52 -8.47 0.47
C VAL A 82 23.34 -8.29 -0.80
N VAL A 83 23.50 -7.04 -1.25
CA VAL A 83 24.30 -6.66 -2.41
C VAL A 83 25.45 -5.75 -1.99
N LYS A 84 26.42 -5.55 -2.90
CA LYS A 84 27.61 -4.74 -2.62
C LYS A 84 27.23 -3.27 -2.31
N ALA A 85 27.93 -2.64 -1.37
CA ALA A 85 27.74 -1.22 -1.08
C ALA A 85 27.83 -0.35 -2.36
N GLY A 86 26.87 0.57 -2.50
CA GLY A 86 26.84 1.53 -3.63
C GLY A 86 26.36 0.95 -4.96
N THR A 87 25.86 -0.30 -5.00
CA THR A 87 25.26 -0.86 -6.24
C THR A 87 23.76 -0.66 -6.36
N LEU A 88 23.07 -0.28 -5.27
CA LEU A 88 21.66 0.07 -5.34
C LEU A 88 21.48 1.41 -6.05
N ASP A 89 20.42 1.51 -6.86
CA ASP A 89 20.01 2.80 -7.41
C ASP A 89 19.48 3.67 -6.26
N PRO A 90 20.11 4.82 -5.95
CA PRO A 90 19.68 5.66 -4.84
C PRO A 90 18.25 6.20 -5.00
N ARG A 91 17.68 6.18 -6.21
CA ARG A 91 16.26 6.55 -6.45
C ARG A 91 15.27 5.48 -5.99
N LEU A 92 15.73 4.23 -5.86
CA LEU A 92 14.94 3.08 -5.42
C LEU A 92 15.18 2.73 -3.95
N VAL A 93 16.18 3.36 -3.30
CA VAL A 93 16.38 3.27 -1.86
C VAL A 93 15.26 4.03 -1.16
N LYS A 94 14.49 3.32 -0.33
CA LYS A 94 13.40 3.89 0.46
C LYS A 94 13.76 3.98 1.93
N VAL A 95 14.49 3.00 2.46
CA VAL A 95 14.99 3.06 3.85
C VAL A 95 16.51 3.24 3.83
N PRO A 96 17.02 4.43 4.16
CA PRO A 96 18.44 4.66 4.35
C PRO A 96 19.04 3.80 5.46
N GLY A 97 20.27 3.33 5.28
CA GLY A 97 20.96 2.47 6.26
C GLY A 97 21.16 3.12 7.63
N ILE A 98 21.09 4.45 7.73
CA ILE A 98 21.11 5.17 9.02
C ILE A 98 19.94 4.82 9.94
N TYR A 99 18.86 4.24 9.41
CA TYR A 99 17.72 3.81 10.20
C TYR A 99 17.71 2.32 10.51
N VAL A 100 18.62 1.53 9.95
CA VAL A 100 18.57 0.05 10.02
C VAL A 100 19.55 -0.45 11.08
N ASP A 101 19.05 -1.27 12.01
CA ASP A 101 19.89 -1.91 13.04
C ASP A 101 20.25 -3.36 12.65
N TYR A 102 19.32 -4.08 12.02
CA TYR A 102 19.52 -5.48 11.63
C TYR A 102 18.96 -5.75 10.23
N VAL A 103 19.72 -6.50 9.43
CA VAL A 103 19.28 -7.05 8.14
C VAL A 103 19.17 -8.57 8.29
N VAL A 104 18.02 -9.12 7.89
CA VAL A 104 17.73 -10.56 7.90
C VAL A 104 17.51 -11.03 6.47
N VAL A 105 18.40 -11.86 5.95
CA VAL A 105 18.20 -12.54 4.66
C VAL A 105 17.29 -13.73 4.90
N ALA A 106 16.11 -13.75 4.28
CA ALA A 106 15.15 -14.85 4.42
C ALA A 106 15.07 -15.71 3.15
N ASP A 107 14.55 -16.93 3.29
CA ASP A 107 14.42 -17.88 2.19
C ASP A 107 13.34 -17.44 1.20
N SER A 108 13.40 -17.89 -0.06
CA SER A 108 12.45 -17.51 -1.11
C SER A 108 10.98 -17.78 -0.75
N ALA A 109 10.72 -18.79 0.09
CA ALA A 109 9.38 -19.12 0.58
C ALA A 109 8.78 -18.03 1.48
N ASP A 110 9.62 -17.21 2.11
CA ASP A 110 9.22 -16.11 3.00
C ASP A 110 9.06 -14.78 2.25
N HIS A 111 9.19 -14.79 0.92
CA HIS A 111 9.19 -13.59 0.07
C HIS A 111 7.97 -13.45 -0.84
N GLN A 112 6.83 -14.04 -0.49
CA GLN A 112 5.58 -13.80 -1.22
C GLN A 112 5.34 -12.29 -1.36
N GLN A 113 5.21 -11.81 -2.60
CA GLN A 113 5.07 -10.40 -2.94
C GLN A 113 3.74 -9.81 -2.47
N THR A 114 2.68 -10.64 -2.49
CA THR A 114 1.37 -10.40 -1.90
C THR A 114 0.73 -11.75 -1.58
N LEU A 115 -0.49 -11.78 -1.03
CA LEU A 115 -1.18 -13.02 -0.67
C LEU A 115 -1.29 -13.96 -1.89
N ASP A 116 -0.78 -15.17 -1.72
CA ASP A 116 -0.78 -16.22 -2.76
C ASP A 116 -0.13 -15.76 -4.08
N CYS A 117 0.99 -15.06 -3.97
CA CYS A 117 1.79 -14.61 -5.10
C CYS A 117 3.28 -14.69 -4.73
N GLU A 118 4.02 -15.62 -5.34
CA GLU A 118 5.47 -15.68 -5.16
C GLU A 118 6.14 -14.40 -5.66
N TYR A 119 6.01 -14.11 -6.95
CA TYR A 119 6.47 -12.85 -7.54
C TYR A 119 5.84 -12.62 -8.92
N ASP A 120 5.31 -11.41 -9.12
CA ASP A 120 4.77 -10.92 -10.38
C ASP A 120 5.41 -9.54 -10.71
N PRO A 121 6.25 -9.43 -11.74
CA PRO A 121 6.91 -8.17 -12.11
C PRO A 121 5.93 -7.10 -12.61
N THR A 122 4.67 -7.45 -12.87
CA THR A 122 3.63 -6.48 -13.27
C THR A 122 3.02 -5.74 -12.08
N LEU A 123 3.21 -6.28 -10.86
CA LEU A 123 2.80 -5.64 -9.59
C LEU A 123 3.88 -4.73 -9.00
N SER A 124 5.16 -4.93 -9.36
CA SER A 124 6.27 -4.04 -8.98
C SER A 124 6.53 -2.91 -9.98
N GLY A 125 5.83 -2.91 -11.12
CA GLY A 125 6.05 -1.95 -12.20
C GLY A 125 7.25 -2.26 -13.11
N GLU A 126 7.96 -3.37 -12.89
CA GLU A 126 9.08 -3.81 -13.74
C GLU A 126 8.62 -4.23 -15.15
N LYS A 127 7.37 -4.66 -15.28
CA LYS A 127 6.73 -4.97 -16.56
C LYS A 127 5.34 -4.35 -16.64
N ARG A 128 4.93 -4.00 -17.85
CA ARG A 128 3.53 -3.66 -18.17
C ARG A 128 2.84 -4.91 -18.76
N MET A 129 1.64 -5.19 -18.30
CA MET A 129 0.74 -6.22 -18.83
C MET A 129 -0.11 -5.59 -19.94
N PRO A 130 -0.05 -6.08 -21.20
CA PRO A 130 -0.77 -5.46 -22.33
C PRO A 130 -2.30 -5.56 -22.22
N ASP A 131 -2.81 -6.68 -21.72
CA ASP A 131 -4.24 -7.01 -21.67
C ASP A 131 -4.73 -7.12 -20.22
N VAL A 132 -4.71 -6.01 -19.47
CA VAL A 132 -5.20 -6.00 -18.07
C VAL A 132 -6.73 -5.95 -18.00
N ALA A 133 -7.43 -5.77 -19.13
CA ALA A 133 -8.88 -5.76 -19.15
C ALA A 133 -9.40 -7.14 -18.72
N PRO A 134 -10.10 -7.25 -17.58
CA PRO A 134 -10.68 -8.52 -17.19
C PRO A 134 -11.73 -8.94 -18.23
N GLU A 135 -11.80 -10.24 -18.50
CA GLU A 135 -12.93 -10.83 -19.21
C GLU A 135 -14.26 -10.31 -18.61
N PRO A 136 -15.26 -9.94 -19.44
CA PRO A 136 -16.52 -9.42 -18.96
C PRO A 136 -17.12 -10.32 -17.88
N LEU A 137 -17.37 -9.74 -16.71
CA LEU A 137 -17.88 -10.51 -15.58
C LEU A 137 -19.28 -11.05 -15.89
N PRO A 138 -19.65 -12.28 -15.50
CA PRO A 138 -21.02 -12.76 -15.62
C PRO A 138 -22.02 -11.85 -14.91
N LEU A 139 -23.24 -11.73 -15.46
CA LEU A 139 -24.28 -10.95 -14.82
C LEU A 139 -24.64 -11.54 -13.45
N SER A 140 -24.50 -10.72 -12.41
CA SER A 140 -24.71 -11.07 -11.01
C SER A 140 -25.21 -9.84 -10.24
N ALA A 141 -25.67 -10.03 -9.01
CA ALA A 141 -26.08 -8.91 -8.15
C ALA A 141 -24.95 -7.88 -7.97
N LYS A 142 -23.70 -8.34 -7.78
CA LYS A 142 -22.53 -7.46 -7.69
C LYS A 142 -22.28 -6.69 -8.99
N LYS A 143 -22.43 -7.33 -10.16
CA LYS A 143 -22.31 -6.64 -11.46
C LYS A 143 -23.43 -5.62 -11.69
N ILE A 144 -24.65 -5.86 -11.21
CA ILE A 144 -25.74 -4.86 -11.27
C ILE A 144 -25.39 -3.63 -10.43
N ILE A 145 -24.87 -3.84 -9.21
CA ILE A 145 -24.38 -2.75 -8.35
C ILE A 145 -23.23 -2.01 -9.03
N GLY A 146 -22.25 -2.74 -9.58
CA GLY A 146 -21.13 -2.19 -10.33
C GLY A 146 -21.57 -1.32 -11.51
N ARG A 147 -22.56 -1.78 -12.30
CA ARG A 147 -23.17 -1.00 -13.39
C ARG A 147 -23.80 0.29 -12.90
N ARG A 148 -24.53 0.26 -11.78
CA ARG A 148 -25.10 1.48 -11.22
C ARG A 148 -24.01 2.42 -10.70
N GLY A 149 -22.98 1.90 -10.03
CA GLY A 149 -21.85 2.69 -9.53
C GLY A 149 -21.05 3.32 -10.67
N ALA A 150 -20.86 2.62 -11.78
CA ALA A 150 -20.16 3.13 -12.96
C ALA A 150 -20.85 4.36 -13.57
N MET A 151 -22.16 4.52 -13.38
CA MET A 151 -22.90 5.72 -13.82
C MET A 151 -22.58 6.97 -12.99
N GLU A 152 -21.96 6.84 -11.82
CA GLU A 152 -21.49 7.96 -10.99
C GLU A 152 -20.06 8.40 -11.35
N LEU A 153 -19.40 7.70 -12.29
CA LEU A 153 -18.05 8.04 -12.69
C LEU A 153 -18.04 9.29 -13.56
N GLU A 154 -17.15 10.21 -13.22
CA GLU A 154 -16.88 11.41 -14.00
C GLU A 154 -15.54 11.29 -14.73
N LYS A 155 -15.38 12.05 -15.79
CA LYS A 155 -14.13 12.09 -16.55
C LYS A 155 -13.10 12.97 -15.84
N ASP A 156 -11.84 12.58 -15.91
CA ASP A 156 -10.65 13.29 -15.43
C ASP A 156 -10.65 13.48 -13.89
N VAL A 157 -11.20 12.51 -13.15
CA VAL A 157 -11.21 12.47 -11.68
C VAL A 157 -10.36 11.33 -11.12
N ALA A 158 -9.91 11.48 -9.87
CA ALA A 158 -9.27 10.41 -9.11
C ALA A 158 -10.32 9.58 -8.36
N VAL A 159 -10.22 8.25 -8.43
CA VAL A 159 -11.17 7.34 -7.79
C VAL A 159 -10.41 6.31 -6.95
N ASN A 160 -10.86 6.10 -5.72
CA ASN A 160 -10.46 4.97 -4.88
C ASN A 160 -11.65 4.02 -4.75
N LEU A 161 -11.44 2.73 -5.00
CA LEU A 161 -12.47 1.71 -4.93
C LEU A 161 -12.10 0.70 -3.86
N GLY A 162 -12.93 0.56 -2.84
CA GLY A 162 -12.73 -0.43 -1.79
C GLY A 162 -12.99 -1.86 -2.25
N VAL A 163 -12.59 -2.81 -1.40
CA VAL A 163 -12.81 -4.25 -1.60
C VAL A 163 -14.30 -4.58 -1.75
N GLY A 164 -14.61 -5.54 -2.63
CA GLY A 164 -15.93 -6.17 -2.72
C GLY A 164 -16.79 -5.64 -3.87
N ALA A 165 -17.96 -5.07 -3.55
CA ALA A 165 -18.86 -4.55 -4.59
C ALA A 165 -18.25 -3.39 -5.42
N PRO A 166 -17.45 -2.46 -4.86
CA PRO A 166 -16.83 -1.40 -5.64
C PRO A 166 -15.81 -1.91 -6.69
N GLU A 167 -15.16 -3.06 -6.50
CA GLU A 167 -14.29 -3.67 -7.52
C GLU A 167 -15.02 -3.93 -8.86
N TYR A 168 -16.32 -4.20 -8.79
CA TYR A 168 -17.15 -4.40 -9.99
C TYR A 168 -17.40 -3.09 -10.74
N VAL A 169 -17.24 -1.93 -10.11
CA VAL A 169 -17.35 -0.62 -10.78
C VAL A 169 -16.21 -0.45 -11.78
N ALA A 170 -14.96 -0.71 -11.39
CA ALA A 170 -13.81 -0.68 -12.30
C ALA A 170 -13.93 -1.71 -13.42
N SER A 171 -14.34 -2.94 -13.09
CA SER A 171 -14.52 -4.00 -14.10
C SER A 171 -15.59 -3.63 -15.13
N VAL A 172 -16.71 -3.04 -14.70
CA VAL A 172 -17.75 -2.55 -15.60
C VAL A 172 -17.28 -1.34 -16.40
N ALA A 173 -16.57 -0.38 -15.79
CA ALA A 173 -16.02 0.77 -16.50
C ALA A 173 -15.11 0.33 -17.65
N ASN A 174 -14.27 -0.69 -17.42
CA ASN A 174 -13.45 -1.31 -18.47
C ASN A 174 -14.31 -2.00 -19.55
N GLU A 175 -15.31 -2.80 -19.17
CA GLU A 175 -16.23 -3.48 -20.11
C GLU A 175 -16.97 -2.49 -21.02
N GLU A 176 -17.37 -1.33 -20.49
CA GLU A 176 -18.09 -0.28 -21.22
C GLU A 176 -17.14 0.70 -21.95
N GLY A 177 -15.82 0.47 -21.91
CA GLY A 177 -14.82 1.27 -22.63
C GLY A 177 -14.55 2.67 -22.03
N ILE A 178 -14.88 2.87 -20.76
CA ILE A 178 -14.67 4.13 -20.02
C ILE A 178 -13.64 4.01 -18.90
N GLY A 179 -12.88 2.90 -18.85
CA GLY A 179 -11.85 2.67 -17.83
C GLY A 179 -10.81 3.79 -17.74
N ASP A 180 -10.41 4.32 -18.89
CA ASP A 180 -9.41 5.40 -19.00
C ASP A 180 -9.97 6.80 -18.70
N PHE A 181 -11.24 6.92 -18.30
CA PHE A 181 -11.82 8.22 -17.94
C PHE A 181 -11.32 8.74 -16.60
N MET A 182 -10.77 7.88 -15.76
CA MET A 182 -10.44 8.18 -14.37
C MET A 182 -9.05 7.65 -14.03
N THR A 183 -8.42 8.26 -13.03
CA THR A 183 -7.19 7.72 -12.45
C THR A 183 -7.56 6.93 -11.20
N LEU A 184 -7.33 5.61 -11.25
CA LEU A 184 -7.54 4.75 -10.08
C LEU A 184 -6.39 4.93 -9.08
N THR A 185 -6.73 4.87 -7.80
CA THR A 185 -5.77 4.98 -6.69
C THR A 185 -6.02 3.86 -5.68
N VAL A 186 -4.95 3.40 -5.07
CA VAL A 186 -4.96 2.43 -3.96
C VAL A 186 -4.27 3.07 -2.77
N GLU A 187 -4.85 2.92 -1.58
CA GLU A 187 -4.37 3.51 -0.34
C GLU A 187 -2.94 3.07 0.04
N GLY A 188 -2.53 1.89 -0.43
CA GLY A 188 -1.15 1.40 -0.32
C GLY A 188 -0.14 2.17 -1.17
N GLY A 189 -0.57 3.14 -1.97
CA GLY A 189 0.29 4.10 -2.67
C GLY A 189 0.34 3.97 -4.19
N ALA A 190 -0.33 2.97 -4.77
CA ALA A 190 -0.41 2.86 -6.23
C ALA A 190 -1.35 3.93 -6.83
N VAL A 191 -0.87 4.60 -7.89
CA VAL A 191 -1.60 5.60 -8.66
C VAL A 191 -1.57 5.23 -10.13
N GLY A 192 -2.74 5.24 -10.77
CA GLY A 192 -2.92 4.77 -12.14
C GLY A 192 -2.94 3.25 -12.24
N GLY A 193 -3.04 2.75 -13.46
CA GLY A 193 -3.19 1.32 -13.71
C GLY A 193 -4.53 0.74 -13.26
N VAL A 194 -4.56 -0.58 -13.05
CA VAL A 194 -5.76 -1.32 -12.64
C VAL A 194 -5.51 -1.98 -11.28
N PRO A 195 -6.27 -1.64 -10.23
CA PRO A 195 -6.18 -2.31 -8.94
C PRO A 195 -6.35 -3.82 -9.07
N ALA A 196 -5.48 -4.58 -8.40
CA ALA A 196 -5.64 -6.01 -8.33
C ALA A 196 -6.85 -6.36 -7.45
N GLY A 197 -7.75 -7.21 -7.95
CA GLY A 197 -8.95 -7.62 -7.22
C GLY A 197 -8.72 -8.77 -6.24
N GLY A 198 -9.74 -9.05 -5.42
CA GLY A 198 -9.75 -10.20 -4.52
C GLY A 198 -8.63 -10.17 -3.48
N ILE A 199 -7.91 -11.29 -3.32
CA ILE A 199 -6.88 -11.44 -2.27
C ILE A 199 -5.62 -10.59 -2.50
N ARG A 200 -5.44 -10.03 -3.71
CA ARG A 200 -4.30 -9.18 -4.06
C ARG A 200 -4.64 -7.69 -3.98
N PHE A 201 -5.82 -7.35 -3.45
CA PHE A 201 -6.21 -5.98 -3.18
C PHE A 201 -5.15 -5.25 -2.35
N GLY A 202 -4.98 -3.96 -2.59
CA GLY A 202 -3.87 -3.17 -2.03
C GLY A 202 -2.68 -3.03 -3.00
N SER A 203 -2.67 -3.78 -4.10
CA SER A 203 -1.71 -3.66 -5.21
C SER A 203 -2.39 -3.24 -6.52
N ALA A 204 -1.62 -2.89 -7.53
CA ALA A 204 -2.13 -2.55 -8.86
C ALA A 204 -1.22 -3.07 -9.97
N TYR A 205 -1.84 -3.50 -11.06
CA TYR A 205 -1.15 -3.79 -12.31
C TYR A 205 -0.98 -2.50 -13.11
N ASN A 206 0.14 -2.35 -13.81
CA ASN A 206 0.41 -1.19 -14.66
C ASN A 206 0.30 0.15 -13.94
N ALA A 207 0.65 0.22 -12.66
CA ALA A 207 0.68 1.48 -11.94
C ALA A 207 1.59 2.50 -12.67
N ASP A 208 1.16 3.76 -12.70
CA ASP A 208 1.95 4.86 -13.26
C ASP A 208 2.92 5.42 -12.23
N ALA A 209 2.54 5.34 -10.95
CA ALA A 209 3.43 5.62 -9.83
C ALA A 209 3.13 4.66 -8.66
N LEU A 210 4.21 4.28 -7.96
CA LEU A 210 4.16 3.59 -6.67
C LEU A 210 4.73 4.54 -5.62
N LEU A 211 3.83 5.13 -4.84
CA LEU A 211 4.17 6.06 -3.77
C LEU A 211 4.26 5.34 -2.43
N ASP A 212 4.96 5.96 -1.49
CA ASP A 212 4.94 5.52 -0.10
C ASP A 212 3.52 5.79 0.47
N GLN A 213 3.06 4.95 1.39
CA GLN A 213 1.82 5.19 2.11
C GLN A 213 2.09 6.28 3.16
N GLY A 214 1.77 7.53 2.80
CA GLY A 214 2.02 8.70 3.62
C GLY A 214 1.11 8.78 4.85
N TYR A 215 1.64 9.35 5.93
CA TYR A 215 0.90 9.74 7.14
C TYR A 215 0.46 11.21 7.10
#